data_AF-A0A1Q5FF55-F1
#
_entry.id   AF-A0A1Q5FF55-F1
#
_cell.length_a   1.000
_cell.length_b   1.000
_cell.length_c   1.000
_cell.angle_alpha   90.00
_cell.angle_beta   90.00
_cell.angle_gamma   90.00
#
_symmetry.space_group_name_H-M   'P 1'
#
loop_
_entity.id
_entity.type
_entity.pdbx_description
1 polymer ?
#
loop_
_entity_poly.entity_id
_entity_poly.type
_entity_poly.pdbx_seq_one_letter_code
_entity_poly.pdbx_strand_id
1 'polypeptide(L)'
;RRARAGDHDAMVGCLARRPELTDANSAVFDVRGGFRGCIAGVHEVLRRQGLLEGIWCLDPKEVLSPGQAEEITRVATAYPWLTDDDFVAEHVDDWLS
;
A
#
# COMPACT_ATOMS: atom_id res chain seq x y z
N ARG A 1 -4.69 -20.19 -1.07
CA ARG A 1 -5.51 -21.34 -0.58
C ARG A 1 -4.65 -22.58 -0.30
N ARG A 2 -3.76 -22.99 -1.21
CA ARG A 2 -2.83 -24.14 -1.03
C ARG A 2 -1.95 -24.08 0.23
N ALA A 3 -1.25 -22.97 0.47
CA ALA A 3 -0.41 -22.81 1.67
C ALA A 3 -1.18 -23.04 2.99
N ARG A 4 -2.43 -22.54 3.07
CA ARG A 4 -3.31 -22.76 4.25
C ARG A 4 -3.76 -24.21 4.41
N ALA A 5 -3.77 -24.98 3.32
CA ALA A 5 -4.12 -26.40 3.31
C ALA A 5 -2.93 -27.32 3.62
N GLY A 6 -1.77 -26.77 4.01
CA GLY A 6 -0.59 -27.54 4.40
C GLY A 6 0.39 -27.84 3.26
N ASP A 7 0.19 -27.26 2.07
CA ASP A 7 1.14 -27.37 0.96
C ASP A 7 2.45 -26.65 1.29
N HIS A 8 3.53 -27.42 1.42
CA HIS A 8 4.84 -26.92 1.86
C HIS A 8 5.45 -25.93 0.88
N ASP A 9 5.43 -26.22 -0.42
CA ASP A 9 6.05 -25.36 -1.43
C ASP A 9 5.29 -24.04 -1.55
N ALA A 10 3.95 -24.09 -1.48
CA ALA A 10 3.13 -22.90 -1.44
C ALA A 10 3.41 -22.07 -0.17
N MET A 11 3.64 -22.71 0.98
CA MET A 11 4.00 -22.03 2.22
C MET A 11 5.36 -21.34 2.11
N VAL A 12 6.38 -22.04 1.61
CA VAL A 12 7.74 -21.50 1.39
C VAL A 12 7.69 -20.30 0.44
N GLY A 13 6.91 -20.40 -0.65
CA GLY A 13 6.70 -19.29 -1.57
C GLY A 13 6.08 -18.06 -0.90
N CYS A 14 5.08 -18.24 -0.03
CA CYS A 14 4.51 -17.14 0.75
C CYS A 14 5.54 -16.53 1.72
N LEU A 15 6.31 -17.36 2.43
CA LEU A 15 7.33 -16.91 3.38
C LEU A 15 8.41 -16.07 2.71
N ALA A 16 8.84 -16.45 1.51
CA ALA A 16 9.84 -15.72 0.74
C ALA A 16 9.38 -14.28 0.38
N ARG A 17 8.07 -14.06 0.19
CA ARG A 17 7.49 -12.75 -0.16
C ARG A 17 7.15 -11.86 1.05
N ARG A 18 7.18 -12.40 2.28
CA ARG A 18 6.84 -11.65 3.50
C ARG A 18 7.68 -10.39 3.74
N PRO A 19 9.01 -10.37 3.45
CA PRO A 19 9.82 -9.18 3.67
C PRO A 19 9.36 -8.00 2.81
N GLU A 20 9.01 -8.25 1.56
CA GLU A 20 8.55 -7.23 0.60
C GLU A 20 7.25 -6.59 1.07
N LEU A 21 6.28 -7.41 1.52
CA LEU A 21 5.03 -6.91 2.09
C LEU A 21 5.27 -6.13 3.40
N THR A 22 6.22 -6.56 4.22
CA THR A 22 6.58 -5.85 5.46
C THR A 22 7.19 -4.48 5.16
N ASP A 23 8.07 -4.40 4.16
CA ASP A 23 8.69 -3.15 3.71
C ASP A 23 7.64 -2.20 3.12
N ALA A 24 6.76 -2.69 2.24
CA ALA A 24 5.66 -1.90 1.68
C ALA A 24 4.73 -1.35 2.77
N ASN A 25 4.30 -2.20 3.72
CA ASN A 25 3.50 -1.76 4.86
C ASN A 25 4.25 -0.73 5.73
N SER A 26 5.56 -0.84 5.87
CA SER A 26 6.35 0.12 6.65
C SER A 26 6.36 1.52 6.03
N ALA A 27 6.35 1.61 4.70
CA ALA A 27 6.23 2.86 3.96
C ALA A 27 4.81 3.45 4.03
N VAL A 28 3.79 2.63 3.77
CA VAL A 28 2.39 3.06 3.77
C VAL A 28 1.94 3.51 5.16
N PHE A 29 2.22 2.72 6.20
CA PHE A 29 1.80 3.02 7.57
C PHE A 29 2.79 3.89 8.36
N ASP A 30 3.78 4.49 7.69
CA ASP A 30 4.70 5.48 8.27
C ASP A 30 5.50 4.99 9.50
N VAL A 31 6.09 3.79 9.44
CA VAL A 31 6.88 3.26 10.56
C VAL A 31 8.04 4.21 10.92
N ARG A 32 8.70 4.82 9.91
CA ARG A 32 9.81 5.77 10.12
C ARG A 32 9.36 7.08 10.75
N GLY A 33 8.15 7.54 10.46
CA GLY A 33 7.53 8.70 11.09
C GLY A 33 6.77 8.38 12.38
N GLY A 34 6.87 7.16 12.92
CA GLY A 34 6.18 6.79 14.15
C GLY A 34 4.66 6.78 14.00
N PHE A 35 4.18 6.32 12.84
CA PHE A 35 2.77 6.16 12.49
C PHE A 35 1.97 7.47 12.39
N ARG A 36 2.62 8.64 12.40
CA ARG A 36 1.93 9.94 12.29
C ARG A 36 1.23 10.13 10.95
N GLY A 37 1.81 9.62 9.88
CA GLY A 37 1.26 9.67 8.52
C GLY A 37 0.50 8.41 8.13
N CYS A 38 0.03 7.58 9.08
CA CYS A 38 -0.58 6.30 8.80
C CYS A 38 -1.83 6.42 7.89
N ILE A 39 -2.80 7.25 8.28
CA ILE A 39 -4.03 7.44 7.47
C ILE A 39 -3.69 8.18 6.18
N ALA A 40 -2.88 9.25 6.28
CA ALA A 40 -2.44 10.01 5.11
C ALA A 40 -1.70 9.14 4.08
N GLY A 41 -0.94 8.13 4.52
CA GLY A 41 -0.24 7.18 3.66
C GLY A 41 -1.17 6.23 2.92
N VAL A 42 -2.21 5.73 3.58
CA VAL A 42 -3.27 4.96 2.93
C VAL A 42 -4.01 5.82 1.89
N HIS A 43 -4.37 7.05 2.26
CA HIS A 43 -5.02 8.00 1.35
C HIS A 43 -4.13 8.34 0.15
N GLU A 44 -2.80 8.45 0.33
CA GLU A 44 -1.88 8.66 -0.79
C GLU A 44 -1.89 7.49 -1.78
N VAL A 45 -1.97 6.25 -1.31
CA VAL A 45 -2.13 5.07 -2.20
C VAL A 45 -3.46 5.15 -2.95
N LEU A 46 -4.56 5.37 -2.25
CA LEU A 46 -5.89 5.49 -2.87
C LEU A 46 -5.96 6.66 -3.87
N ARG A 47 -5.29 7.77 -3.56
CA ARG A 47 -5.20 8.93 -4.45
C ARG A 47 -4.43 8.61 -5.72
N ARG A 48 -3.32 7.87 -5.62
CA ARG A 48 -2.56 7.40 -6.79
C ARG A 48 -3.39 6.46 -7.68
N GLN A 49 -4.29 5.69 -7.08
CA GLN A 49 -5.21 4.79 -7.77
C GLN A 49 -6.47 5.47 -8.34
N GLY A 50 -6.65 6.77 -8.11
CA GLY A 50 -7.84 7.51 -8.55
C GLY A 50 -9.10 7.27 -7.71
N LEU A 51 -9.01 6.49 -6.62
CA LEU A 51 -10.12 6.24 -5.71
C LEU A 51 -10.40 7.43 -4.78
N LEU A 52 -9.40 8.30 -4.57
CA LEU A 52 -9.55 9.58 -3.90
C LEU A 52 -8.96 10.70 -4.77
N GLU A 53 -9.60 11.87 -4.77
CA GLU A 53 -9.08 13.05 -5.46
C GLU A 53 -7.92 13.73 -4.69
N GLY A 54 -7.76 13.43 -3.39
CA GLY A 54 -6.81 14.08 -2.51
C GLY A 54 -6.63 13.35 -1.17
N ILE A 55 -5.74 13.88 -0.34
CA ILE A 55 -5.48 13.36 1.01
C ILE A 55 -6.22 14.26 2.01
N TRP A 56 -7.30 13.74 2.59
CA TRP A 56 -8.06 14.44 3.61
C TRP A 56 -8.20 13.59 4.86
N CYS A 57 -7.67 14.10 5.97
CA CYS A 57 -7.80 13.48 7.28
C CYS A 57 -8.73 14.32 8.17
N LEU A 58 -9.36 13.68 9.15
CA LEU A 58 -10.24 14.38 10.09
C LEU A 58 -9.46 15.37 10.96
N ASP A 59 -8.26 15.02 11.40
CA ASP A 59 -7.31 15.96 11.98
C ASP A 59 -6.52 16.65 10.86
N PRO A 60 -6.61 17.99 10.70
CA PRO A 60 -5.85 18.71 9.69
C PRO A 60 -4.33 18.62 9.85
N LYS A 61 -3.83 18.19 11.02
CA LYS A 61 -2.41 17.96 11.28
C LYS A 61 -1.94 16.56 10.87
N GLU A 62 -2.87 15.65 10.59
CA GLU A 62 -2.56 14.31 10.11
C GLU A 62 -2.28 14.37 8.60
N VAL A 63 -1.00 14.55 8.27
CA VAL A 63 -0.48 14.65 6.91
C VAL A 63 0.63 13.62 6.71
N LEU A 64 1.07 13.44 5.46
CA LEU A 64 2.23 12.60 5.16
C LEU A 64 3.46 13.08 5.94
N SER A 65 4.19 12.13 6.54
CA SER A 65 5.48 12.43 7.13
C SER A 65 6.49 12.84 6.05
N PRO A 66 7.51 13.67 6.38
CA PRO A 66 8.57 14.01 5.43
C PRO A 66 9.22 12.75 4.83
N GLY A 67 9.25 12.65 3.50
CA GLY A 67 9.83 11.51 2.78
C GLY A 67 8.89 10.31 2.60
N GLN A 68 7.68 10.32 3.16
CA GLN A 68 6.78 9.17 3.10
C GLN A 68 6.25 8.91 1.68
N ALA A 69 5.92 9.97 0.92
CA ALA A 69 5.46 9.83 -0.45
C ALA A 69 6.52 9.17 -1.35
N GLU A 70 7.79 9.52 -1.14
CA GLU A 70 8.95 8.98 -1.83
C GLU A 70 9.18 7.50 -1.45
N GLU A 71 9.02 7.15 -0.17
CA GLU A 71 9.08 5.75 0.27
C GLU A 71 7.95 4.90 -0.32
N ILE A 72 6.73 5.43 -0.41
CA ILE A 72 5.62 4.75 -1.09
C ILE A 72 5.96 4.51 -2.56
N THR A 73 6.55 5.50 -3.25
CA THR A 73 7.01 5.35 -4.65
C THR A 73 8.12 4.28 -4.75
N ARG A 74 9.07 4.26 -3.81
CA ARG A 74 10.16 3.28 -3.79
C ARG A 74 9.61 1.86 -3.69
N VAL A 75 8.71 1.58 -2.73
CA VAL A 75 8.19 0.22 -2.54
C VAL A 75 7.28 -0.22 -3.67
N ALA A 76 6.47 0.67 -4.25
CA ALA A 76 5.65 0.36 -5.41
C ALA A 76 6.52 0.00 -6.63
N THR A 77 7.64 0.70 -6.82
CA THR A 77 8.60 0.39 -7.90
C THR A 77 9.38 -0.89 -7.63
N ALA A 78 9.79 -1.13 -6.38
CA ALA A 78 10.58 -2.30 -6.00
C ALA A 78 9.77 -3.60 -6.06
N TYR A 79 8.47 -3.54 -5.74
CA TYR A 79 7.59 -4.70 -5.65
C TYR A 79 6.29 -4.51 -6.47
N PRO A 80 6.35 -4.44 -7.81
CA PRO A 80 5.16 -4.16 -8.64
C PRO A 80 4.02 -5.17 -8.47
N TRP A 81 4.32 -6.39 -8.00
CA TRP A 81 3.30 -7.42 -7.76
C TRP A 81 2.43 -7.15 -6.52
N LEU A 82 2.81 -6.19 -5.67
CA LEU A 82 2.04 -5.82 -4.48
C LEU A 82 0.92 -4.82 -4.77
N THR A 83 0.95 -4.14 -5.92
CA THR A 83 -0.09 -3.20 -6.30
C THR A 83 -1.05 -3.84 -7.29
N ASP A 84 -2.34 -3.51 -7.14
CA ASP A 84 -3.41 -3.95 -8.04
C ASP A 84 -3.79 -2.81 -9.01
N ASP A 85 -2.83 -1.94 -9.36
CA ASP A 85 -3.11 -0.67 -10.03
C ASP A 85 -3.78 -0.84 -11.39
N ASP A 86 -3.38 -1.85 -12.18
CA ASP A 86 -4.01 -2.16 -13.47
C ASP A 86 -5.48 -2.58 -13.30
N PHE A 87 -5.77 -3.40 -12.28
CA PHE A 87 -7.13 -3.84 -11.98
C PHE A 87 -8.01 -2.69 -11.49
N VAL A 88 -7.45 -1.81 -10.64
CA VAL A 88 -8.19 -0.63 -10.18
C VAL A 88 -8.47 0.32 -11.35
N ALA A 89 -7.48 0.56 -12.22
CA ALA A 89 -7.64 1.41 -13.39
C ALA A 89 -8.72 0.92 -14.36
N GLU A 90 -8.91 -0.40 -14.49
CA GLU A 90 -9.96 -0.99 -15.34
C GLU A 90 -11.38 -0.73 -14.82
N HIS A 91 -11.56 -0.52 -13.50
CA HIS A 91 -12.88 -0.54 -12.87
C HIS A 91 -13.25 0.72 -12.07
N VAL A 92 -12.30 1.64 -11.83
CA VAL A 92 -12.52 2.81 -10.97
C VAL A 92 -13.68 3.68 -11.43
N ASP A 93 -13.85 3.88 -12.74
CA ASP A 93 -14.93 4.70 -13.30
C ASP A 93 -16.31 4.08 -13.02
N ASP A 94 -16.44 2.75 -13.13
CA ASP A 94 -17.68 2.03 -12.84
C ASP A 94 -18.03 2.06 -11.34
N TRP A 95 -17.04 2.10 -10.46
CA TRP A 95 -17.26 2.15 -9.00
C TRP A 95 -17.65 3.54 -8.52
N LEU A 96 -17.20 4.59 -9.21
CA LEU A 96 -17.42 5.99 -8.83
C LEU A 96 -18.60 6.65 -9.57
N SER A 97 -19.29 5.91 -10.45
CA SER A 97 -20.48 6.37 -11.19
C SER A 97 -21.76 6.41 -10.36
#